data_AF-A0A3B9RQJ3-F1
#
_entry.id   AF-A0A3B9RQJ3-F1
#
_cell.length_a   1.000
_cell.length_b   1.000
_cell.length_c   1.000
_cell.angle_alpha   90.00
_cell.angle_beta   90.00
_cell.angle_gamma   90.00
#
_symmetry.space_group_name_H-M   'P 1'
#
loop_
_entity.id
_entity.type
_entity.pdbx_description
1 polymer ?
#
loop_
_entity_poly.entity_id
_entity_poly.type
_entity_poly.pdbx_seq_one_letter_code
_entity_poly.pdbx_strand_id
1 'polypeptide(L)' 'KLIPLLEEHKIPYYGPFSSMDDATLKSYTSAAQKAKDLPDLPQVVLLSPGCASFEMFKNEFDRGNQFKNLVGLLLEA' A
#
# COMPACT_ATOMS: atom_id res chain seq x y z
N LYS A 1 -11.15 8.42 -13.30
CA LYS A 1 -10.53 8.44 -11.95
C LYS A 1 -10.64 7.03 -11.38
N LEU A 2 -9.66 6.55 -10.61
CA LEU A 2 -9.60 5.14 -10.21
C LEU A 2 -10.77 4.71 -9.30
N ILE A 3 -11.10 5.50 -8.28
CA ILE A 3 -12.16 5.15 -7.30
C ILE A 3 -13.52 4.89 -7.99
N PRO A 4 -14.07 5.81 -8.81
CA PRO A 4 -15.33 5.55 -9.52
C PRO A 4 -15.32 4.28 -10.38
N LEU A 5 -14.17 3.96 -10.99
CA LEU A 5 -14.02 2.75 -11.81
C LEU A 5 -14.07 1.47 -10.95
N LEU A 6 -13.44 1.47 -9.78
CA LEU A 6 -13.50 0.35 -8.85
C LEU A 6 -14.92 0.15 -8.30
N GLU A 7 -15.61 1.24 -7.99
CA GLU A 7 -17.01 1.22 -7.53
C GLU A 7 -17.96 0.66 -8.60
N GLU A 8 -17.83 1.13 -9.85
CA GLU A 8 -18.62 0.66 -10.99
C GLU A 8 -18.49 -0.86 -11.19
N HIS A 9 -17.26 -1.37 -11.09
CA HIS A 9 -16.97 -2.80 -11.24
C HIS A 9 -17.09 -3.62 -9.95
N LYS A 10 -17.54 -3.02 -8.84
CA LYS A 10 -17.67 -3.66 -7.52
C LYS A 10 -16.37 -4.33 -7.04
N ILE A 11 -15.23 -3.71 -7.36
CA ILE A 11 -13.92 -4.19 -6.95
C ILE A 11 -13.63 -3.63 -5.55
N PRO A 12 -13.48 -4.48 -4.52
CA PRO A 12 -13.20 -4.00 -3.18
C PRO A 12 -11.81 -3.35 -3.11
N TYR A 13 -11.72 -2.25 -2.37
CA TYR A 13 -10.46 -1.54 -2.11
C TYR A 13 -10.43 -1.01 -0.67
N TYR A 14 -9.25 -0.62 -0.21
CA TYR A 14 -9.06 0.05 1.07
C TYR A 14 -8.57 1.47 0.86
N GLY A 15 -8.99 2.39 1.74
CA GLY A 15 -8.68 3.82 1.67
C GLY A 15 -9.89 4.66 1.24
N PRO A 16 -9.69 5.96 0.93
CA PRO A 16 -8.39 6.65 0.83
C PRO A 16 -7.64 6.70 2.17
N PHE A 17 -6.32 6.68 2.10
CA PHE A 17 -5.45 6.85 3.27
C PHE A 17 -4.87 8.27 3.29
N SER A 18 -4.64 8.81 4.48
CA SER A 18 -4.05 10.15 4.68
C SER A 18 -2.52 10.15 4.80
N SER A 19 -1.89 8.97 4.91
CA SER A 19 -0.45 8.83 5.11
C SER A 19 0.10 7.58 4.42
N MET A 20 1.42 7.56 4.18
CA MET A 20 2.11 6.36 3.70
C MET A 20 2.13 5.26 4.76
N ASP A 21 2.20 5.63 6.03
CA ASP A 21 2.21 4.77 7.20
C ASP A 21 0.94 3.90 7.26
N ASP A 22 -0.23 4.54 7.21
CA ASP A 22 -1.52 3.84 7.26
C ASP A 22 -1.69 2.86 6.09
N ALA A 23 -1.32 3.31 4.88
CA ALA A 23 -1.43 2.51 3.67
C ALA A 23 -0.48 1.30 3.70
N THR A 24 0.76 1.50 4.17
CA THR A 24 1.79 0.45 4.25
C THR A 24 1.44 -0.56 5.33
N LEU A 25 1.04 -0.11 6.53
CA LEU A 25 0.63 -0.98 7.63
C LEU A 25 -0.60 -1.82 7.25
N LYS A 26 -1.61 -1.21 6.63
CA LYS A 26 -2.81 -1.95 6.18
C LYS A 26 -2.47 -3.00 5.12
N SER A 27 -1.58 -2.66 4.19
CA SER A 27 -1.13 -3.59 3.14
C SER A 27 -0.33 -4.76 3.73
N TYR A 28 0.62 -4.48 4.62
CA TYR A 28 1.44 -5.49 5.29
C TYR A 28 0.59 -6.45 6.14
N THR A 29 -0.28 -5.92 6.99
CA THR A 29 -1.16 -6.75 7.84
C THR A 29 -2.10 -7.63 7.02
N SER A 30 -2.63 -7.11 5.91
CA SER A 30 -3.47 -7.88 4.99
C SER A 30 -2.69 -8.99 4.29
N ALA A 31 -1.44 -8.71 3.86
CA ALA A 31 -0.56 -9.72 3.28
C ALA A 31 -0.17 -10.80 4.30
N ALA A 32 0.17 -10.40 5.54
CA ALA A 32 0.51 -11.33 6.61
C ALA A 32 -0.66 -12.25 6.98
N GLN A 33 -1.89 -11.72 7.03
CA GLN A 33 -3.08 -12.55 7.24
C GLN A 33 -3.28 -13.53 6.09
N LYS A 34 -3.15 -13.06 4.84
CA LYS A 34 -3.32 -13.91 3.67
C LYS A 34 -2.26 -14.99 3.56
N ALA A 35 -1.04 -14.73 4.02
CA ALA A 35 0.02 -15.74 4.11
C ALA A 35 -0.32 -16.84 5.13
N LYS A 36 -1.06 -16.53 6.21
CA LYS A 36 -1.58 -17.55 7.14
C LYS A 36 -2.69 -18.38 6.51
N ASP A 37 -3.59 -17.72 5.78
CA ASP A 37 -4.73 -18.38 5.15
C ASP A 37 -4.33 -19.22 3.92
N LEU A 38 -3.25 -18.82 3.22
CA LEU A 38 -2.75 -19.40 1.97
C LEU A 38 -1.22 -19.58 2.05
N PRO A 39 -0.72 -20.56 2.83
CA PRO A 39 0.71 -20.71 3.10
C PRO A 39 1.56 -21.02 1.86
N ASP A 40 0.98 -21.67 0.85
CA ASP A 40 1.68 -22.03 -0.39
C ASP A 40 1.70 -20.89 -1.43
N LEU A 41 1.00 -19.78 -1.16
CA LEU A 41 0.93 -18.64 -2.08
C LEU A 41 1.80 -17.49 -1.55
N PRO A 42 2.87 -17.10 -2.26
CA PRO A 42 3.68 -15.96 -1.85
C PRO A 42 2.85 -14.67 -1.91
N GLN A 43 2.95 -13.86 -0.85
CA GLN A 43 2.28 -12.57 -0.77
C GLN A 43 3.25 -11.45 -1.13
N VAL A 44 2.75 -10.46 -1.88
CA VAL A 44 3.56 -9.31 -2.36
C VAL A 44 2.81 -8.03 -2.06
N VAL A 45 3.53 -7.06 -1.49
CA VAL A 45 3.07 -5.66 -1.37
C VAL A 45 3.86 -4.83 -2.38
N LEU A 46 3.16 -4.16 -3.30
CA LEU A 46 3.75 -3.35 -4.36
C LEU A 46 3.28 -1.90 -4.25
N LEU A 47 4.23 -0.97 -4.15
CA LEU A 47 3.97 0.46 -4.32
C LEU A 47 3.97 0.81 -5.82
N SER A 48 2.78 0.97 -6.41
CA SER A 48 2.60 1.38 -7.82
C SER A 48 1.55 2.49 -7.92
N PRO A 49 1.91 3.77 -7.69
CA PRO A 49 0.95 4.86 -7.55
C PRO A 49 0.33 5.31 -8.88
N GLY A 50 1.00 5.11 -10.02
CA GLY A 50 0.49 5.51 -11.34
C GLY A 50 0.16 7.00 -11.51
N CYS A 51 0.57 7.84 -10.55
CA CYS A 51 0.21 9.25 -10.47
C CYS A 51 1.36 10.11 -9.91
N ALA A 52 1.27 11.42 -10.16
CA ALA A 52 2.19 12.40 -9.60
C ALA A 52 2.09 12.44 -8.06
N SER A 53 3.18 12.84 -7.41
CA SER A 53 3.35 12.79 -5.94
C SER A 53 2.95 14.08 -5.22
N PHE A 54 2.49 15.11 -5.94
CA PHE A 54 2.19 16.43 -5.39
C PHE A 54 1.08 16.38 -4.32
N GLU A 55 1.05 17.40 -3.45
CA GLU A 55 0.17 17.56 -2.27
C GLU A 55 0.53 16.72 -1.04
N MET A 56 0.79 15.41 -1.20
CA MET A 56 1.09 14.52 -0.06
C MET A 56 2.58 14.28 0.19
N PHE A 57 3.42 14.46 -0.82
CA PHE A 57 4.85 14.17 -0.74
C PHE A 57 5.67 15.36 -1.24
N LYS A 58 6.92 15.45 -0.80
CA LYS A 58 7.85 16.47 -1.30
C LYS A 58 8.18 16.26 -2.78
N ASN A 59 8.28 15.00 -3.20
CA ASN A 59 8.52 14.55 -4.57
C ASN A 59 8.32 13.03 -4.66
N GLU A 60 8.55 12.46 -5.85
CA GLU A 60 8.45 11.02 -6.11
C GLU A 60 9.47 10.17 -5.32
N PHE A 61 10.66 10.71 -5.03
CA PHE A 61 11.67 10.02 -4.23
C PHE A 61 11.28 9.97 -2.75
N ASP A 62 10.74 11.06 -2.21
CA ASP A 62 10.22 11.14 -0.84
C ASP A 62 9.14 10.08 -0.60
N ARG A 63 8.18 9.95 -1.54
CA ARG A 63 7.17 8.89 -1.52
C ARG A 63 7.79 7.48 -1.46
N GLY A 64 8.79 7.21 -2.29
CA GLY A 64 9.49 5.92 -2.30
C GLY A 64 10.32 5.66 -1.04
N ASN A 65 10.96 6.70 -0.51
CA ASN A 65 11.77 6.60 0.71
C ASN A 65 10.91 6.36 1.95
N GLN A 66 9.77 7.05 2.07
CA GLN A 66 8.82 6.79 3.16
C GLN A 66 8.38 5.32 3.17
N PHE A 67 7.99 4.78 2.00
CA PHE A 67 7.61 3.37 1.88
C PHE A 67 8.75 2.42 2.28
N LYS A 68 9.98 2.64 1.77
CA LYS A 68 11.14 1.80 2.11
C LYS A 68 11.45 1.81 3.61
N ASN A 69 11.43 2.99 4.23
CA ASN A 69 11.71 3.13 5.66
C ASN A 69 10.65 2.39 6.50
N LEU A 70 9.37 2.53 6.15
CA LEU A 70 8.28 1.83 6.83
C LEU A 70 8.39 0.31 6.67
N VAL A 71 8.73 -0.18 5.48
CA VAL A 71 9.00 -1.60 5.26
C VAL A 71 10.16 -2.09 6.12
N GLY A 72 11.24 -1.31 6.23
CA GLY A 72 12.36 -1.63 7.13
C GLY A 72 11.91 -1.79 8.58
N LEU A 73 11.18 -0.80 9.11
CA LEU A 73 10.64 -0.83 10.47
C LEU A 73 9.73 -2.03 10.73
N LEU A 74 8.90 -2.42 9.76
CA LEU A 74 7.97 -3.55 9.89
C LEU A 74 8.66 -4.92 9.82
N LEU A 75 9.83 -5.01 9.19
CA LEU A 75 10.59 -6.26 9.06
C LEU A 75 11.63 -6.43 10.18
N GLU A 76 12.03 -5.33 10.83
CA GLU A 76 12.93 -5.34 11.99
C GLU A 76 12.19 -5.52 13.33
N ALA A 77 10.86 -5.36 13.35
CA ALA A 77 9.98 -5.55 14.52
C ALA A 77 9.56 -7.01 14.72
#